data_AF-A0A2R6XC68-F1
#
_entry.id   AF-A0A2R6XC68-F1
#
_cell.length_a   1.000
_cell.length_b   1.000
_cell.length_c   1.000
_cell.angle_alpha   90.00
_cell.angle_beta   90.00
_cell.angle_gamma   90.00
#
_symmetry.space_group_name_H-M   'P 1'
#
loop_
_entity.id
_entity.type
_entity.pdbx_description
1 polymer ?
#
loop_
_entity_poly.entity_id
_entity_poly.type
_entity_poly.pdbx_seq_one_letter_code
_entity_poly.pdbx_strand_id
1 'polypeptide(L)'
;MIHLQSKLSCLSDSDCCCVTSRCEFRIFDLPVASFIICGDKVEKLMQVNNAGTNRRKAMTDFTTEDYQVIMNTNLESAFHLSQLALPLLKNSGNACIVNVSSVAGIIAINSGCIYAMTKAAMNQLTKSLCCEWAKFGIRVNSVSPWYIKTPLANQVLQNEAFAADVLSRTPMRRVGEPHEVASAVAFLCLPASAYITGQNITIDGGFTVAGFFPLQD
;
A
#
# COMPACT_ATOMS: atom_id res chain seq x y z
N MET A 1 -12.34 40.99 -1.36
CA MET A 1 -13.59 41.00 -0.57
C MET A 1 -13.99 39.56 -0.36
N ILE A 2 -14.11 39.18 0.90
CA ILE A 2 -14.26 37.81 1.40
C ILE A 2 -15.69 37.31 1.10
N HIS A 3 -15.82 36.11 0.53
CA HIS A 3 -16.93 35.21 0.86
C HIS A 3 -16.53 33.74 0.68
N LEU A 4 -16.05 33.18 1.79
CA LEU A 4 -16.20 31.76 2.13
C LEU A 4 -17.68 31.46 2.33
N GLN A 5 -18.19 30.38 1.72
CA GLN A 5 -19.15 29.47 2.35
C GLN A 5 -19.49 28.31 1.41
N SER A 6 -19.13 27.08 1.79
CA SER A 6 -20.07 25.95 1.88
C SER A 6 -19.39 24.73 2.50
N LYS A 7 -19.56 24.62 3.81
CA LYS A 7 -19.60 23.43 4.67
C LYS A 7 -19.07 22.10 4.07
N LEU A 8 -17.86 21.72 4.47
CA LEU A 8 -17.55 20.32 4.75
C LEU A 8 -18.28 19.95 6.05
N SER A 9 -19.34 19.15 5.97
CA SER A 9 -19.83 18.43 7.14
C SER A 9 -19.02 17.16 7.27
N CYS A 10 -18.19 17.09 8.32
CA CYS A 10 -17.74 15.84 8.89
C CYS A 10 -18.98 14.95 9.10
N LEU A 11 -19.06 13.82 8.42
CA LEU A 11 -19.96 12.75 8.85
C LEU A 11 -19.30 12.10 10.07
N SER A 12 -19.78 12.56 11.23
CA SER A 12 -19.82 11.91 12.55
C SER A 12 -18.78 10.81 12.85
N ASP A 13 -17.95 11.09 13.86
CA ASP A 13 -17.33 10.15 14.80
C ASP A 13 -17.51 8.66 14.51
N SER A 14 -16.56 8.07 13.77
CA SER A 14 -15.92 6.73 13.97
C SER A 14 -15.39 6.05 12.70
N ASP A 15 -15.62 6.57 11.49
CA ASP A 15 -15.15 5.94 10.24
C ASP A 15 -14.19 6.84 9.44
N CYS A 16 -12.89 6.50 9.44
CA CYS A 16 -11.84 7.30 8.81
C CYS A 16 -11.70 6.95 7.31
N CYS A 17 -12.56 7.54 6.46
CA CYS A 17 -12.40 7.51 4.99
C CYS A 17 -12.27 8.95 4.47
N CYS A 18 -11.03 9.39 4.20
CA CYS A 18 -10.77 10.73 3.66
C CYS A 18 -11.10 10.79 2.16
N VAL A 19 -12.24 11.37 1.80
CA VAL A 19 -12.58 11.76 0.42
C VAL A 19 -12.13 13.20 0.21
N THR A 20 -11.09 13.44 -0.61
CA THR A 20 -10.59 14.79 -0.89
C THR A 20 -10.92 15.21 -2.32
N SER A 21 -11.57 16.38 -2.49
CA SER A 21 -12.06 16.91 -3.76
C SER A 21 -11.17 18.00 -4.40
N ARG A 22 -9.86 18.03 -4.11
CA ARG A 22 -8.92 18.97 -4.75
C ARG A 22 -7.75 18.24 -5.39
N CYS A 23 -7.60 18.42 -6.71
CA CYS A 23 -6.40 18.04 -7.45
C CYS A 23 -5.21 18.95 -7.10
N GLU A 24 -4.52 18.65 -6.00
CA GLU A 24 -3.10 18.93 -5.87
C GLU A 24 -2.38 17.59 -5.69
N PHE A 25 -1.45 17.26 -6.58
CA PHE A 25 -0.53 16.13 -6.38
C PHE A 25 0.43 16.48 -5.23
N ARG A 26 -0.04 16.37 -3.98
CA ARG A 26 0.83 16.39 -2.80
C ARG A 26 0.98 14.97 -2.28
N ILE A 27 1.96 14.26 -2.83
CA ILE A 27 2.51 13.07 -2.22
C ILE A 27 3.60 13.54 -1.25
N PHE A 28 3.21 14.07 -0.09
CA PHE A 28 4.16 14.35 1.00
C PHE A 28 3.55 13.88 2.31
N ASP A 29 4.33 13.03 3.01
CA ASP A 29 4.17 12.58 4.40
C ASP A 29 2.75 12.49 4.95
N LEU A 30 2.07 11.36 4.79
CA LEU A 30 0.84 11.10 5.56
C LEU A 30 0.77 9.69 6.16
N PRO A 31 0.67 9.58 7.50
CA PRO A 31 0.20 8.39 8.16
C PRO A 31 -1.33 8.29 7.94
N VAL A 32 -1.79 7.10 7.54
CA VAL A 32 -3.20 6.65 7.52
C VAL A 32 -4.17 7.37 6.55
N ALA A 33 -4.62 6.64 5.52
CA ALA A 33 -5.97 6.61 4.94
C ALA A 33 -5.89 6.02 3.53
N SER A 34 -6.88 5.22 3.15
CA SER A 34 -7.09 4.97 1.73
C SER A 34 -7.59 6.26 1.10
N PHE A 35 -6.86 6.81 0.13
CA PHE A 35 -7.27 8.03 -0.55
C PHE A 35 -8.06 7.69 -1.81
N ILE A 36 -9.19 8.38 -1.97
CA ILE A 36 -9.94 8.43 -3.22
C ILE A 36 -9.65 9.78 -3.87
N ILE A 37 -8.93 9.77 -4.99
CA ILE A 37 -8.70 11.00 -5.78
C ILE A 37 -9.80 11.07 -6.84
N CYS A 38 -10.67 12.09 -6.73
CA CYS A 38 -11.62 12.47 -7.76
C CYS A 38 -11.06 13.68 -8.53
N GLY A 39 -10.98 13.60 -9.86
CA GLY A 39 -10.75 14.78 -10.70
C GLY A 39 -11.95 15.73 -10.67
N ASP A 40 -11.75 17.01 -11.06
CA ASP A 40 -12.74 18.10 -11.04
C ASP A 40 -14.00 17.85 -11.91
N LYS A 41 -14.01 16.76 -12.68
CA LYS A 41 -15.16 16.06 -13.26
C LYS A 41 -14.87 14.57 -13.06
N VAL A 42 -15.86 13.74 -12.73
CA VAL A 42 -15.69 12.31 -12.32
C VAL A 42 -15.21 11.43 -13.49
N GLU A 43 -14.07 11.74 -14.10
CA GLU A 43 -13.49 11.03 -15.24
C GLU A 43 -12.51 9.95 -14.79
N LYS A 44 -12.02 10.02 -13.53
CA LYS A 44 -11.06 9.05 -13.00
C LYS A 44 -11.13 8.92 -11.48
N LEU A 45 -11.28 7.68 -11.01
CA LEU A 45 -11.27 7.31 -9.60
C LEU A 45 -10.06 6.42 -9.29
N MET A 46 -9.24 6.85 -8.35
CA MET A 46 -8.07 6.10 -7.89
C MET A 46 -8.25 5.75 -6.42
N GLN A 47 -8.10 4.47 -6.07
CA GLN A 47 -8.09 4.00 -4.68
C GLN A 47 -6.69 3.48 -4.34
N VAL A 48 -6.09 3.98 -3.26
CA VAL A 48 -4.80 3.46 -2.76
C VAL A 48 -5.00 2.88 -1.38
N ASN A 49 -4.93 1.56 -1.23
CA ASN A 49 -5.02 0.90 0.07
C ASN A 49 -3.64 0.85 0.73
N ASN A 50 -3.28 1.93 1.45
CA ASN A 50 -1.97 2.10 2.10
C ASN A 50 -1.98 1.85 3.62
N ALA A 51 -3.15 1.99 4.27
CA ALA A 51 -3.24 1.83 5.72
C ALA A 51 -2.68 0.46 6.16
N GLY A 52 -1.85 0.49 7.20
CA GLY A 52 -1.18 -0.71 7.67
C GLY A 52 -0.44 -0.48 8.98
N THR A 53 -0.32 -1.55 9.76
CA THR A 53 0.40 -1.61 11.02
C THR A 53 1.18 -2.91 11.13
N ASN A 54 2.11 -2.98 12.07
CA ASN A 54 2.82 -4.21 12.40
C ASN A 54 3.16 -4.26 13.89
N ARG A 55 2.97 -5.43 14.52
CA ARG A 55 3.52 -5.76 15.84
C ARG A 55 4.42 -6.98 15.65
N ARG A 56 5.74 -6.79 15.76
CA ARG A 56 6.72 -7.87 15.57
C ARG A 56 6.86 -8.67 16.85
N LYS A 57 6.52 -9.96 16.80
CA LYS A 57 6.62 -10.92 17.90
C LYS A 57 6.96 -12.31 17.36
N ALA A 58 7.48 -13.17 18.23
CA ALA A 58 7.51 -14.59 17.93
C ALA A 58 6.07 -15.13 17.79
N MET A 59 5.90 -16.20 17.01
CA MET A 59 4.56 -16.74 16.73
C MET A 59 3.82 -17.12 18.02
N THR A 60 4.53 -17.68 18.99
CA THR A 60 4.01 -18.12 20.30
C THR A 60 3.52 -16.98 21.19
N ASP A 61 3.93 -15.74 20.91
CA ASP A 61 3.70 -14.59 21.77
C ASP A 61 2.60 -13.67 21.22
N PHE A 62 2.01 -14.02 20.08
CA PHE A 62 0.87 -13.30 19.54
C PHE A 62 -0.38 -13.56 20.36
N THR A 63 -1.06 -12.48 20.72
CA THR A 63 -2.38 -12.51 21.35
C THR A 63 -3.49 -12.42 20.29
N THR A 64 -4.72 -12.77 20.66
CA THR A 64 -5.90 -12.57 19.82
C THR A 64 -6.06 -11.10 19.40
N GLU A 65 -5.78 -10.17 20.31
CA GLU A 65 -5.80 -8.73 20.05
C GLU A 65 -4.78 -8.32 18.98
N ASP A 66 -3.56 -8.87 19.04
CA ASP A 66 -2.55 -8.61 18.00
C ASP A 66 -3.03 -9.11 16.63
N TYR A 67 -3.65 -10.28 16.60
CA TYR A 67 -4.20 -10.83 15.37
C TYR A 67 -5.29 -9.93 14.80
N GLN A 68 -6.28 -9.56 15.61
CA GLN A 68 -7.40 -8.71 15.18
C GLN A 68 -6.91 -7.35 14.69
N VAL A 69 -6.06 -6.65 15.44
CA VAL A 69 -5.57 -5.33 15.04
C VAL A 69 -4.82 -5.38 13.70
N ILE A 70 -3.95 -6.38 13.52
CA ILE A 70 -3.15 -6.50 12.28
C ILE A 70 -4.05 -6.90 11.10
N MET A 71 -4.95 -7.87 11.27
CA MET A 71 -5.86 -8.33 10.20
C MET A 71 -6.83 -7.23 9.77
N ASN A 72 -7.50 -6.59 10.74
CA ASN A 72 -8.51 -5.57 10.49
C ASN A 72 -7.87 -4.38 9.76
N THR A 73 -6.70 -3.93 10.24
CA THR A 73 -6.00 -2.78 9.65
C THR A 73 -5.42 -3.09 8.27
N ASN A 74 -4.73 -4.23 8.12
CA ASN A 74 -3.92 -4.47 6.92
C ASN A 74 -4.67 -5.12 5.76
N LEU A 75 -5.77 -5.83 6.04
CA LEU A 75 -6.48 -6.64 5.04
C LEU A 75 -7.97 -6.33 4.98
N GLU A 76 -8.68 -6.41 6.11
CA GLU A 76 -10.14 -6.26 6.10
C GLU A 76 -10.55 -4.85 5.67
N SER A 77 -9.83 -3.83 6.14
CA SER A 77 -10.04 -2.44 5.70
C SER A 77 -9.99 -2.31 4.18
N ALA A 78 -8.96 -2.84 3.53
CA ALA A 78 -8.77 -2.79 2.08
C ALA A 78 -9.87 -3.57 1.35
N PHE A 79 -10.22 -4.75 1.85
CA PHE A 79 -11.28 -5.60 1.29
C PHE A 79 -12.64 -4.87 1.31
N HIS A 80 -13.06 -4.39 2.49
CA HIS A 80 -14.35 -3.73 2.66
C HIS A 80 -14.41 -2.38 1.93
N LEU A 81 -13.34 -1.59 1.95
CA LEU A 81 -13.29 -0.34 1.18
C LEU A 81 -13.39 -0.59 -0.33
N SER A 82 -12.70 -1.60 -0.86
CA SER A 82 -12.84 -1.96 -2.27
C SER A 82 -14.24 -2.47 -2.61
N GLN A 83 -14.89 -3.23 -1.72
CA GLN A 83 -16.28 -3.66 -1.90
C GLN A 83 -17.24 -2.46 -1.97
N LEU A 84 -17.12 -1.53 -1.02
CA LEU A 84 -17.96 -0.32 -0.94
C LEU A 84 -17.68 0.65 -2.10
N ALA A 85 -16.45 0.72 -2.58
CA ALA A 85 -16.06 1.61 -3.67
C ALA A 85 -16.50 1.11 -5.05
N LEU A 86 -16.85 -0.17 -5.20
CA LEU A 86 -17.14 -0.78 -6.51
C LEU A 86 -18.17 0.00 -7.36
N PRO A 87 -19.32 0.48 -6.84
CA PRO A 87 -20.25 1.29 -7.62
C PRO A 87 -19.62 2.57 -8.16
N LEU A 88 -18.80 3.25 -7.35
CA LEU A 88 -18.11 4.48 -7.75
C LEU A 88 -17.00 4.20 -8.79
N LEU A 89 -16.25 3.10 -8.59
CA LEU A 89 -15.21 2.67 -9.52
C LEU A 89 -15.79 2.32 -10.90
N LYS A 90 -16.95 1.64 -10.94
CA LYS A 90 -17.67 1.34 -12.19
C LYS A 90 -18.10 2.62 -12.92
N ASN A 91 -18.65 3.58 -12.18
CA ASN A 91 -19.14 4.83 -12.76
C ASN A 91 -18.02 5.73 -13.30
N SER A 92 -16.78 5.55 -12.85
CA SER A 92 -15.64 6.33 -13.30
C SER A 92 -15.18 6.01 -14.73
N GLY A 93 -15.44 4.82 -15.26
CA GLY A 93 -15.00 4.40 -16.60
C GLY A 93 -13.49 4.19 -16.82
N ASN A 94 -12.63 4.67 -15.91
CA ASN A 94 -11.17 4.49 -15.95
C ASN A 94 -10.57 4.38 -14.54
N ALA A 95 -11.15 3.51 -13.72
CA ALA A 95 -10.77 3.38 -12.32
C ALA A 95 -9.53 2.48 -12.12
N CYS A 96 -8.79 2.74 -11.05
CA CYS A 96 -7.71 1.86 -10.63
C CYS A 96 -7.57 1.77 -9.10
N ILE A 97 -7.11 0.60 -8.66
CA ILE A 97 -6.79 0.32 -7.27
C ILE A 97 -5.32 -0.08 -7.18
N VAL A 98 -4.61 0.51 -6.21
CA VAL A 98 -3.25 0.12 -5.85
C VAL A 98 -3.20 -0.30 -4.39
N ASN A 99 -2.90 -1.58 -4.16
CA ASN A 99 -2.75 -2.17 -2.83
C ASN A 99 -1.29 -2.08 -2.37
N VAL A 100 -1.04 -1.51 -1.18
CA VAL A 100 0.31 -1.49 -0.61
C VAL A 100 0.54 -2.77 0.20
N SER A 101 1.26 -3.69 -0.43
CA SER A 101 1.68 -4.95 0.13
C SER A 101 3.05 -4.81 0.84
N SER A 102 3.87 -5.85 0.80
CA SER A 102 5.24 -5.90 1.34
C SER A 102 5.97 -7.07 0.71
N VAL A 103 7.31 -7.00 0.65
CA VAL A 103 8.12 -8.19 0.35
C VAL A 103 7.87 -9.35 1.32
N ALA A 104 7.39 -9.06 2.55
CA ALA A 104 6.94 -10.06 3.52
C ALA A 104 5.76 -10.92 3.02
N GLY A 105 4.98 -10.39 2.07
CA GLY A 105 3.89 -11.12 1.42
C GLY A 105 4.34 -11.96 0.20
N ILE A 106 5.63 -11.95 -0.12
CA ILE A 106 6.22 -12.68 -1.25
C ILE A 106 7.18 -13.75 -0.73
N ILE A 107 8.05 -13.39 0.21
CA ILE A 107 9.05 -14.26 0.79
C ILE A 107 9.03 -14.19 2.31
N ALA A 108 9.52 -15.26 2.95
CA ALA A 108 9.65 -15.30 4.40
C ALA A 108 10.76 -14.37 4.88
N ILE A 109 10.40 -13.47 5.79
CA ILE A 109 11.31 -12.59 6.53
C ILE A 109 10.86 -12.53 7.99
N ASN A 110 11.75 -12.09 8.89
CA ASN A 110 11.42 -11.95 10.31
C ASN A 110 10.60 -10.68 10.63
N SER A 111 9.44 -10.52 9.97
CA SER A 111 8.54 -9.38 10.16
C SER A 111 7.29 -9.69 11.00
N GLY A 112 7.16 -10.92 11.49
CA GLY A 112 5.95 -11.46 12.14
C GLY A 112 5.03 -12.17 11.15
N CYS A 113 4.56 -13.37 11.53
CA CYS A 113 3.76 -14.23 10.66
C CYS A 113 2.40 -13.62 10.30
N ILE A 114 1.71 -12.97 11.25
CA ILE A 114 0.41 -12.33 11.00
C ILE A 114 0.54 -11.21 9.97
N TYR A 115 1.54 -10.34 10.11
CA TYR A 115 1.82 -9.30 9.13
C TYR A 115 2.10 -9.90 7.74
N ALA A 116 2.99 -10.90 7.65
CA ALA A 116 3.31 -11.58 6.40
C ALA A 116 2.06 -12.19 5.74
N MET A 117 1.20 -12.86 6.52
CA MET A 117 -0.08 -13.40 6.05
C MET A 117 -0.98 -12.31 5.48
N THR A 118 -1.16 -11.17 6.16
CA THR A 118 -1.98 -10.07 5.64
C THR A 118 -1.45 -9.52 4.31
N LYS A 119 -0.14 -9.40 4.16
CA LYS A 119 0.48 -8.89 2.93
C LYS A 119 0.44 -9.92 1.79
N ALA A 120 0.57 -11.22 2.10
CA ALA A 120 0.33 -12.28 1.13
C ALA A 120 -1.14 -12.31 0.67
N ALA A 121 -2.09 -12.15 1.60
CA ALA A 121 -3.51 -12.05 1.28
C ALA A 121 -3.82 -10.84 0.40
N MET A 122 -3.19 -9.69 0.62
CA MET A 122 -3.30 -8.51 -0.24
C MET A 122 -2.82 -8.78 -1.68
N ASN A 123 -1.73 -9.54 -1.85
CA ASN A 123 -1.25 -9.95 -3.17
C ASN A 123 -2.27 -10.85 -3.88
N GLN A 124 -2.91 -11.77 -3.15
CA GLN A 124 -3.94 -12.63 -3.72
C GLN A 124 -5.25 -11.88 -4.01
N LEU A 125 -5.68 -11.00 -3.10
CA LEU A 125 -6.84 -10.13 -3.29
C LEU A 125 -6.69 -9.29 -4.57
N THR A 126 -5.51 -8.74 -4.81
CA THR A 126 -5.18 -7.98 -6.02
C THR A 126 -5.45 -8.79 -7.29
N LYS A 127 -5.00 -10.04 -7.34
CA LYS A 127 -5.22 -10.93 -8.49
C LYS A 127 -6.71 -11.25 -8.68
N SER A 128 -7.39 -11.59 -7.60
CA SER A 128 -8.82 -11.92 -7.64
C SER A 128 -9.66 -10.75 -8.14
N LEU A 129 -9.48 -9.56 -7.55
CA LEU A 129 -10.23 -8.36 -7.93
C LEU A 129 -9.90 -7.91 -9.36
N CYS A 130 -8.64 -8.03 -9.79
CA CYS A 130 -8.26 -7.77 -11.18
C CYS A 130 -9.09 -8.63 -12.15
N CYS A 131 -9.07 -9.96 -11.97
CA CYS A 131 -9.78 -10.87 -12.86
C CYS A 131 -11.30 -10.63 -12.84
N GLU A 132 -11.86 -10.38 -11.65
CA GLU A 132 -13.30 -10.16 -11.49
C GLU A 132 -13.77 -8.82 -12.09
N TRP A 133 -12.98 -7.76 -11.93
CA TRP A 133 -13.38 -6.39 -12.24
C TRP A 133 -12.82 -5.84 -13.54
N ALA A 134 -11.96 -6.58 -14.24
CA ALA A 134 -11.46 -6.21 -15.57
C ALA A 134 -12.59 -5.93 -16.58
N LYS A 135 -13.71 -6.66 -16.51
CA LYS A 135 -14.90 -6.44 -17.35
C LYS A 135 -15.56 -5.06 -17.16
N PHE A 136 -15.25 -4.37 -16.07
CA PHE A 136 -15.71 -3.01 -15.78
C PHE A 136 -14.65 -1.95 -16.14
N GLY A 137 -13.52 -2.34 -16.74
CA GLY A 137 -12.41 -1.43 -17.01
C GLY A 137 -11.62 -1.01 -15.77
N ILE A 138 -11.78 -1.72 -14.64
CA ILE A 138 -11.08 -1.43 -13.38
C ILE A 138 -9.75 -2.18 -13.36
N ARG A 139 -8.65 -1.46 -13.17
CA ARG A 139 -7.32 -2.05 -13.00
C ARG A 139 -7.01 -2.22 -11.52
N VAL A 140 -6.44 -3.35 -11.12
CA VAL A 140 -6.08 -3.62 -9.72
C VAL A 140 -4.66 -4.15 -9.67
N ASN A 141 -3.75 -3.43 -9.03
CA ASN A 141 -2.35 -3.83 -8.87
C ASN A 141 -1.92 -3.71 -7.41
N SER A 142 -0.78 -4.28 -7.08
CA SER A 142 -0.12 -4.09 -5.79
C SER A 142 1.32 -3.65 -5.95
N VAL A 143 1.83 -3.01 -4.91
CA VAL A 143 3.26 -2.71 -4.74
C VAL A 143 3.78 -3.40 -3.49
N SER A 144 5.00 -3.91 -3.53
CA SER A 144 5.63 -4.62 -2.41
C SER A 144 6.97 -3.99 -2.05
N PRO A 145 6.97 -2.98 -1.16
CA PRO A 145 8.20 -2.35 -0.70
C PRO A 145 9.01 -3.25 0.24
N TRP A 146 10.33 -3.07 0.22
CA TRP A 146 11.24 -3.51 1.28
C TRP A 146 11.30 -2.47 2.42
N TYR A 147 12.41 -2.39 3.14
CA TYR A 147 12.63 -1.31 4.10
C TYR A 147 12.68 0.04 3.37
N ILE A 148 11.75 0.91 3.75
CA ILE A 148 11.62 2.29 3.32
C ILE A 148 11.69 3.17 4.56
N LYS A 149 12.40 4.30 4.49
CA LYS A 149 12.55 5.25 5.61
C LYS A 149 11.22 5.91 5.97
N THR A 150 10.48 5.25 6.86
CA THR A 150 9.16 5.67 7.34
C THR A 150 9.14 5.56 8.87
N PRO A 151 8.23 6.27 9.57
CA PRO A 151 8.10 6.13 11.02
C PRO A 151 7.91 4.68 11.48
N LEU A 152 7.15 3.86 10.74
CA LEU A 152 6.93 2.45 11.05
C LEU A 152 8.20 1.61 10.90
N ALA A 153 9.00 1.85 9.86
CA ALA A 153 10.27 1.14 9.66
C ALA A 153 11.36 1.61 10.63
N ASN A 154 11.35 2.89 11.02
CA ASN A 154 12.31 3.47 11.95
C ASN A 154 12.28 2.80 13.33
N GLN A 155 11.15 2.20 13.73
CA GLN A 155 11.05 1.39 14.95
C GLN A 155 12.05 0.23 15.01
N VAL A 156 12.53 -0.26 13.86
CA VAL A 156 13.56 -1.31 13.79
C VAL A 156 14.87 -0.83 13.17
N LEU A 157 14.82 0.13 12.24
CA LEU A 157 16.02 0.65 11.57
C LEU A 157 16.90 1.52 12.48
N GLN A 158 16.40 1.96 13.64
CA GLN A 158 17.23 2.62 14.66
C GLN A 158 18.24 1.67 15.32
N ASN A 159 18.04 0.35 15.24
CA ASN A 159 19.06 -0.61 15.64
C ASN A 159 20.09 -0.74 14.53
N GLU A 160 21.32 -0.26 14.78
CA GLU A 160 22.39 -0.22 13.78
C GLU A 160 22.78 -1.60 13.25
N ALA A 161 22.79 -2.64 14.09
CA ALA A 161 23.09 -4.00 13.65
C ALA A 161 22.01 -4.52 12.70
N PHE A 162 20.74 -4.28 13.04
CA PHE A 162 19.62 -4.64 12.17
C PHE A 162 19.65 -3.86 10.85
N ALA A 163 19.95 -2.56 10.90
CA ALA A 163 20.10 -1.74 9.71
C ALA A 163 21.25 -2.26 8.82
N ALA A 164 22.39 -2.61 9.40
CA ALA A 164 23.51 -3.21 8.69
C ALA A 164 23.12 -4.53 8.00
N ASP A 165 22.36 -5.39 8.68
CA ASP A 165 21.84 -6.64 8.07
C ASP A 165 20.93 -6.36 6.87
N VAL A 166 20.02 -5.38 7.00
CA VAL A 166 19.16 -4.94 5.90
C VAL A 166 19.99 -4.46 4.71
N LEU A 167 20.97 -3.58 4.94
CA LEU A 167 21.87 -3.08 3.89
C LEU A 167 22.74 -4.19 3.28
N SER A 168 23.15 -5.17 4.09
CA SER A 168 23.96 -6.31 3.64
C SER A 168 23.22 -7.17 2.62
N ARG A 169 21.90 -7.28 2.76
CA ARG A 169 21.00 -8.09 1.94
C ARG A 169 20.37 -7.33 0.77
N THR A 170 20.43 -5.99 0.78
CA THR A 170 19.91 -5.17 -0.31
C THR A 170 21.02 -4.87 -1.33
N PRO A 171 20.94 -5.34 -2.59
CA PRO A 171 21.94 -5.06 -3.61
C PRO A 171 22.28 -3.58 -3.81
N MET A 172 21.29 -2.69 -3.73
CA MET A 172 21.51 -1.23 -3.81
C MET A 172 22.17 -0.62 -2.56
N ARG A 173 22.46 -1.41 -1.52
CA ARG A 173 23.15 -1.03 -0.27
C ARG A 173 22.58 0.20 0.43
N ARG A 174 21.26 0.43 0.30
CA ARG A 174 20.53 1.51 0.98
C ARG A 174 19.11 1.12 1.28
N VAL A 175 18.53 1.78 2.28
CA VAL A 175 17.08 1.79 2.53
C VAL A 175 16.42 2.68 1.46
N GLY A 176 15.23 2.30 1.00
CA GLY A 176 14.47 3.11 0.06
C GLY A 176 13.84 4.34 0.71
N GLU A 177 13.42 5.30 -0.10
CA GLU A 177 12.75 6.53 0.33
C GLU A 177 11.25 6.48 0.01
N PRO A 178 10.38 7.17 0.78
CA PRO A 178 8.94 7.16 0.56
C PRO A 178 8.53 7.56 -0.88
N HIS A 179 9.23 8.52 -1.47
CA HIS A 179 8.93 9.00 -2.83
C HIS A 179 9.17 7.94 -3.92
N GLU A 180 10.05 6.96 -3.67
CA GLU A 180 10.33 5.87 -4.62
C GLU A 180 9.13 4.91 -4.70
N VAL A 181 8.50 4.62 -3.55
CA VAL A 181 7.26 3.84 -3.53
C VAL A 181 6.11 4.63 -4.13
N ALA A 182 5.99 5.90 -3.76
CA ALA A 182 4.90 6.73 -4.24
C ALA A 182 4.96 6.97 -5.76
N SER A 183 6.16 7.05 -6.35
CA SER A 183 6.33 7.16 -7.80
C SER A 183 5.81 5.92 -8.52
N ALA A 184 6.05 4.72 -7.98
CA ALA A 184 5.52 3.48 -8.54
C ALA A 184 3.98 3.41 -8.42
N VAL A 185 3.42 3.82 -7.27
CA VAL A 185 1.96 3.92 -7.08
C VAL A 185 1.36 4.92 -8.09
N ALA A 186 1.96 6.10 -8.24
CA ALA A 186 1.52 7.11 -9.19
C ALA A 186 1.53 6.56 -10.63
N PHE A 187 2.60 5.89 -11.05
CA PHE A 187 2.68 5.23 -12.36
C PHE A 187 1.52 4.24 -12.59
N LEU A 188 1.23 3.39 -11.61
CA LEU A 188 0.12 2.43 -11.68
C LEU A 188 -1.25 3.13 -11.73
N CYS A 189 -1.34 4.36 -11.25
CA CYS A 189 -2.53 5.19 -11.37
C CYS A 189 -2.64 5.92 -12.72
N LEU A 190 -1.55 6.13 -13.46
CA LEU A 190 -1.55 6.88 -14.73
C LEU A 190 -2.04 6.05 -15.94
N PRO A 191 -2.52 6.69 -17.03
CA PRO A 191 -2.87 5.99 -18.28
C PRO A 191 -1.69 5.20 -18.89
N ALA A 192 -0.45 5.57 -18.58
CA ALA A 192 0.74 4.85 -19.03
C ALA A 192 0.77 3.36 -18.59
N SER A 193 0.01 2.99 -17.56
CA SER A 193 -0.15 1.61 -17.09
C SER A 193 -1.49 0.97 -17.50
N ALA A 194 -2.12 1.45 -18.59
CA ALA A 194 -3.44 1.01 -19.04
C ALA A 194 -3.55 -0.51 -19.30
N TYR A 195 -2.45 -1.18 -19.66
CA TYR A 195 -2.41 -2.63 -19.88
C TYR A 195 -1.74 -3.41 -18.75
N ILE A 196 -1.52 -2.77 -17.59
CA ILE A 196 -0.95 -3.39 -16.39
C ILE A 196 -2.05 -3.56 -15.35
N THR A 197 -2.41 -4.81 -15.07
CA THR A 197 -3.35 -5.19 -14.01
C THR A 197 -3.00 -6.58 -13.45
N GLY A 198 -3.36 -6.83 -12.20
CA GLY A 198 -3.08 -8.07 -11.48
C GLY A 198 -1.61 -8.26 -11.08
N GLN A 199 -0.77 -7.25 -11.30
CA GLN A 199 0.66 -7.32 -11.03
C GLN A 199 0.99 -6.92 -9.60
N ASN A 200 2.06 -7.51 -9.07
CA ASN A 200 2.71 -7.08 -7.83
C ASN A 200 4.10 -6.53 -8.17
N ILE A 201 4.28 -5.22 -8.05
CA ILE A 201 5.55 -4.56 -8.36
C ILE A 201 6.40 -4.46 -7.09
N THR A 202 7.53 -5.16 -7.05
CA THR A 202 8.49 -5.08 -5.94
C THR A 202 9.35 -3.82 -6.03
N ILE A 203 9.51 -3.13 -4.89
CA ILE A 203 10.30 -1.90 -4.77
C ILE A 203 11.26 -2.11 -3.60
N ASP A 204 12.37 -2.82 -3.87
CA ASP A 204 13.14 -3.48 -2.81
C ASP A 204 14.67 -3.37 -2.97
N GLY A 205 15.13 -2.56 -3.91
CA GLY A 205 16.55 -2.41 -4.22
C GLY A 205 17.23 -3.72 -4.62
N GLY A 206 16.47 -4.68 -5.15
CA GLY A 206 16.94 -5.99 -5.58
C GLY A 206 16.88 -7.09 -4.52
N PHE A 207 16.38 -6.81 -3.31
CA PHE A 207 16.40 -7.75 -2.19
C PHE A 207 15.76 -9.12 -2.50
N THR A 208 14.57 -9.14 -3.11
CA THR A 208 13.82 -10.39 -3.36
C THR A 208 14.43 -11.25 -4.48
N VAL A 209 15.22 -10.65 -5.37
CA VAL A 209 15.87 -11.35 -6.49
C VAL A 209 17.34 -11.67 -6.21
N ALA A 210 17.91 -11.12 -5.14
CA ALA A 210 19.25 -11.41 -4.67
C ALA A 210 19.30 -12.80 -4.02
N GLY A 211 19.51 -13.82 -4.86
CA GLY A 211 19.82 -15.18 -4.44
C GLY A 211 21.27 -15.28 -3.95
N PHE A 212 22.04 -16.20 -4.53
CA PHE A 212 23.46 -16.32 -4.22
C PHE A 212 24.30 -15.48 -5.19
N PHE A 213 24.71 -14.28 -4.75
CA PHE A 213 25.73 -13.47 -5.42
C PHE A 213 26.98 -13.44 -4.53
N PRO A 214 28.07 -14.16 -4.89
CA PRO A 214 29.31 -14.06 -4.14
C PRO A 214 29.79 -12.61 -4.16
N LEU A 215 30.31 -12.14 -3.03
CA LEU A 215 30.91 -10.81 -2.91
C LEU A 215 31.98 -10.69 -4.00
N GLN A 216 31.76 -9.80 -4.96
CA GLN A 216 32.82 -9.27 -5.78
C GLN A 216 33.38 -8.12 -4.95
N ASP A 217 34.49 -8.38 -4.26
CA ASP A 217 35.29 -7.35 -3.61
C ASP A 217 35.74 -6.28 -4.64
#